data_AF-A0A1C6CLV6-F1
#
_entry.id   AF-A0A1C6CLV6-F1
#
_cell.length_a   1.000
_cell.length_b   1.000
_cell.length_c   1.000
_cell.angle_alpha   90.00
_cell.angle_beta   90.00
_cell.angle_gamma   90.00
#
_symmetry.space_group_name_H-M   'P 1'
#
loop_
_entity.id
_entity.type
_entity.pdbx_description
1 polymer ?
#
loop_
_entity_poly.entity_id
_entity_poly.type
_entity_poly.pdbx_seq_one_letter_code
_entity_poly.pdbx_strand_id
1 'polypeptide(L)'
;MTGIGAISGVNNILTNNDLLKTTKSKSIEKESNFSNVIKDALDKVNDKQVDANKKVESLLKGGDVSMHDVMISAQEAQMSMQLMIEVRNKVYEAYQELNRVQL
;
A
#
# COMPACT_ATOMS: atom_id res chain seq x y z
N MET A 1 -6.07 -14.48 -73.00
CA MET A 1 -5.38 -13.34 -72.37
C MET A 1 -6.11 -13.07 -71.06
N THR A 2 -5.64 -13.71 -69.99
CA THR A 2 -4.92 -13.09 -68.84
C THR A 2 -5.83 -12.21 -67.99
N GLY A 3 -6.02 -12.60 -66.74
CA GLY A 3 -6.65 -11.77 -65.73
C GLY A 3 -6.98 -12.53 -64.45
N ILE A 4 -5.94 -12.97 -63.74
CA ILE A 4 -6.03 -13.47 -62.36
C ILE A 4 -6.70 -12.40 -61.49
N GLY A 5 -7.68 -12.80 -60.69
CA GLY A 5 -8.35 -11.92 -59.72
C GLY A 5 -9.13 -12.67 -58.64
N ALA A 6 -8.67 -13.87 -58.25
CA ALA A 6 -9.24 -14.64 -57.15
C ALA A 6 -8.25 -14.62 -55.96
N ILE A 7 -8.17 -13.51 -55.22
CA ILE A 7 -7.58 -13.44 -53.87
C ILE A 7 -7.98 -12.10 -53.21
N SER A 8 -9.20 -12.00 -52.71
CA SER A 8 -9.61 -10.90 -51.81
C SER A 8 -10.23 -11.41 -50.50
N GLY A 9 -9.94 -12.66 -50.12
CA GLY A 9 -10.54 -13.30 -48.95
C GLY A 9 -9.61 -13.62 -47.77
N VAL A 10 -8.30 -13.34 -47.84
CA VAL A 10 -7.33 -13.84 -46.82
C VAL A 10 -6.73 -12.74 -45.94
N ASN A 11 -6.95 -11.45 -46.22
CA ASN A 11 -6.22 -10.39 -45.51
C ASN A 11 -6.88 -9.88 -44.21
N ASN A 12 -7.73 -10.67 -43.56
CA ASN A 12 -8.34 -10.31 -42.28
C ASN A 12 -8.20 -11.40 -41.21
N ILE A 13 -7.03 -12.04 -41.16
CA ILE A 13 -6.64 -12.95 -40.07
C ILE A 13 -5.28 -12.53 -39.51
N LEU A 14 -5.05 -11.23 -39.27
CA LEU A 14 -3.81 -10.77 -38.62
C LEU A 14 -4.00 -9.61 -37.62
N THR A 15 -5.24 -9.23 -37.29
CA THR A 15 -5.51 -8.17 -36.30
C THR A 15 -6.48 -8.65 -35.22
N ASN A 16 -6.13 -9.74 -34.54
CA ASN A 16 -6.76 -10.08 -33.25
C ASN A 16 -5.68 -10.06 -32.17
N ASN A 17 -5.20 -8.86 -31.87
CA ASN A 17 -4.35 -8.59 -30.69
C ASN A 17 -5.21 -8.33 -29.44
N ASP A 18 -6.47 -8.79 -29.43
CA ASP A 18 -7.40 -8.66 -28.31
C ASP A 18 -7.47 -9.92 -27.42
N LEU A 19 -6.63 -10.91 -27.67
CA LEU A 19 -6.52 -12.12 -26.83
C LEU A 19 -5.38 -12.06 -25.80
N LEU A 20 -4.62 -10.95 -25.76
CA LEU A 20 -3.49 -10.75 -24.83
C LEU A 20 -3.74 -9.65 -23.78
N LYS A 21 -4.99 -9.19 -23.62
CA LYS A 21 -5.33 -8.10 -22.69
C LYS A 21 -6.32 -8.47 -21.57
N THR A 22 -6.61 -9.75 -21.36
CA THR A 22 -7.58 -10.18 -20.31
C THR A 22 -6.98 -10.98 -19.15
N THR A 23 -5.66 -11.07 -19.00
CA THR A 23 -5.04 -11.82 -17.89
C THR A 23 -3.87 -11.12 -17.18
N LYS A 24 -3.63 -9.82 -17.44
CA LYS A 24 -2.55 -9.06 -16.78
C LYS A 24 -3.02 -7.78 -16.08
N SER A 25 -4.05 -7.87 -15.24
CA SER A 25 -4.47 -6.71 -14.43
C SER A 25 -5.12 -7.02 -13.08
N LYS A 26 -5.20 -8.29 -12.63
CA LYS A 26 -5.76 -8.63 -11.30
C LYS A 26 -4.70 -8.92 -10.23
N SER A 27 -3.46 -9.21 -10.63
CA SER A 27 -2.37 -9.53 -9.68
C SER A 27 -1.66 -8.30 -9.13
N ILE A 28 -1.47 -7.25 -9.94
CA ILE A 28 -0.76 -6.02 -9.54
C ILE A 28 -1.58 -5.17 -8.56
N GLU A 29 -2.92 -5.18 -8.64
CA GLU A 29 -3.76 -4.48 -7.67
C GLU A 29 -3.57 -5.02 -6.24
N LYS A 30 -3.38 -6.33 -6.07
CA LYS A 30 -3.27 -6.95 -4.73
C LYS A 30 -1.97 -6.59 -4.01
N GLU A 31 -0.87 -6.46 -4.75
CA GLU A 31 0.43 -5.98 -4.23
C GLU A 31 0.38 -4.51 -3.83
N SER A 32 -0.26 -3.66 -4.67
CA SER A 32 -0.48 -2.26 -4.31
C SER A 32 -1.32 -2.13 -3.03
N ASN A 33 -2.34 -2.98 -2.85
CA ASN A 33 -3.21 -2.93 -1.68
C ASN A 33 -2.46 -3.16 -0.35
N PHE A 34 -1.54 -4.12 -0.25
CA PHE A 34 -0.82 -4.34 1.01
C PHE A 34 0.15 -3.19 1.34
N SER A 35 0.91 -2.71 0.35
CA SER A 35 1.80 -1.56 0.55
C SER A 35 1.04 -0.30 0.94
N ASN A 36 -0.13 -0.08 0.33
CA ASN A 36 -1.02 1.03 0.69
C ASN A 36 -1.51 0.91 2.14
N VAL A 37 -1.93 -0.28 2.59
CA VAL A 37 -2.35 -0.49 3.99
C VAL A 37 -1.23 -0.19 4.99
N ILE A 38 0.00 -0.61 4.70
CA ILE A 38 1.17 -0.32 5.55
C ILE A 38 1.47 1.19 5.56
N LYS A 39 1.37 1.84 4.40
CA LYS A 39 1.55 3.29 4.26
C LYS A 39 0.49 4.06 5.06
N ASP A 40 -0.78 3.70 4.92
CA ASP A 40 -1.89 4.29 5.67
C ASP A 40 -1.72 4.08 7.18
N ALA A 41 -1.23 2.92 7.59
CA ALA A 41 -0.92 2.65 9.00
C ALA A 41 0.22 3.55 9.51
N LEU A 42 1.28 3.74 8.72
CA LEU A 42 2.38 4.65 9.06
C LEU A 42 1.90 6.09 9.19
N ASP A 43 1.10 6.55 8.24
CA ASP A 43 0.54 7.90 8.23
C ASP A 43 -0.34 8.11 9.48
N LYS A 44 -1.17 7.12 9.84
CA LYS A 44 -1.97 7.16 11.09
C LYS A 44 -1.12 7.20 12.36
N VAL A 45 -0.03 6.44 12.43
CA VAL A 45 0.88 6.47 13.59
C VAL A 45 1.55 7.85 13.70
N ASN A 46 1.97 8.41 12.57
CA ASN A 46 2.53 9.76 12.51
C ASN A 46 1.51 10.81 12.97
N ASP A 47 0.27 10.73 12.50
CA ASP A 47 -0.81 11.64 12.90
C ASP A 47 -1.05 11.59 14.40
N LYS A 48 -1.09 10.39 15.00
CA LYS A 48 -1.21 10.23 16.46
C LYS A 48 -0.03 10.84 17.21
N GLN A 49 1.19 10.68 16.71
CA GLN A 49 2.38 11.27 17.32
C GLN A 49 2.34 12.82 17.26
N VAL A 50 1.92 13.37 16.12
CA VAL A 50 1.77 14.81 15.92
C VAL A 50 0.67 15.37 16.81
N ASP A 51 -0.47 14.69 16.91
CA ASP A 51 -1.58 15.10 17.78
C ASP A 51 -1.18 15.10 19.26
N ALA A 52 -0.50 14.05 19.72
CA ALA A 52 0.04 13.98 21.08
C ALA A 52 0.99 15.15 21.36
N ASN A 53 1.91 15.45 20.43
CA ASN A 53 2.83 16.58 20.57
C ASN A 53 2.09 17.94 20.62
N LYS A 54 1.07 18.14 19.78
CA LYS A 54 0.25 19.36 19.80
C LYS A 54 -0.50 19.54 21.11
N LYS A 55 -1.01 18.45 21.69
CA LYS A 55 -1.69 18.45 23.00
C LYS A 55 -0.73 18.77 24.13
N VAL A 56 0.49 18.21 24.11
CA VAL A 56 1.57 18.58 25.04
C VAL A 56 1.87 20.08 24.93
N GLU A 57 2.07 20.58 23.73
CA GLU A 57 2.39 22.00 23.49
C GLU A 57 1.26 22.93 23.97
N SER A 58 0.01 22.55 23.71
CA SER A 58 -1.17 23.31 24.13
C SER A 58 -1.30 23.34 25.65
N LEU A 59 -1.06 22.23 26.33
CA LEU A 59 -1.04 22.17 27.80
C LEU A 59 0.04 23.07 28.39
N LEU A 60 1.26 23.04 27.84
CA LEU A 60 2.37 23.88 28.31
C LEU A 60 2.09 25.38 28.11
N LYS A 61 1.30 25.73 27.08
CA LYS A 61 0.85 27.10 26.81
C LYS A 61 -0.35 27.52 27.68
N GLY A 62 -0.86 26.65 28.55
CA GLY A 62 -2.04 26.91 29.38
C GLY A 62 -3.36 26.88 28.62
N GLY A 63 -3.41 26.16 27.49
CA GLY A 63 -4.62 25.96 26.70
C GLY A 63 -5.63 25.02 27.38
N ASP A 64 -6.82 24.91 26.79
CA ASP A 64 -7.96 24.12 27.27
C ASP A 64 -7.79 22.60 26.98
N VAL A 65 -6.62 22.05 27.29
CA VAL A 65 -6.33 20.62 27.14
C VAL A 65 -5.99 20.07 28.52
N SER A 66 -6.74 19.07 28.97
CA SER A 66 -6.48 18.44 30.26
C SER A 66 -5.19 17.62 30.22
N MET A 67 -4.43 17.62 31.32
CA MET A 67 -3.26 16.76 31.49
C MET A 67 -3.60 15.28 31.25
N HIS A 68 -4.82 14.84 31.62
CA HIS A 68 -5.28 13.48 31.35
C HIS A 68 -5.33 13.17 29.85
N ASP A 69 -5.89 14.08 29.05
CA ASP A 69 -6.02 13.90 27.60
C ASP A 69 -4.65 13.86 26.92
N VAL A 70 -3.69 14.67 27.39
CA VAL A 70 -2.30 14.61 26.92
C VAL A 70 -1.68 13.24 27.21
N MET A 71 -1.84 12.74 28.44
CA MET A 71 -1.30 11.43 28.83
C MET A 71 -1.91 10.29 28.01
N ILE A 72 -3.24 10.28 27.82
CA ILE A 72 -3.93 9.28 27.00
C ILE A 72 -3.42 9.33 25.56
N SER A 73 -3.36 10.52 24.96
CA SER A 73 -2.91 10.70 23.58
C SER A 73 -1.46 10.25 23.38
N ALA A 74 -0.59 10.54 24.35
CA ALA A 74 0.80 10.08 24.33
C ALA A 74 0.92 8.55 24.44
N GLN A 75 0.13 7.93 25.33
CA GLN A 75 0.08 6.47 25.45
C GLN A 75 -0.44 5.80 24.18
N GLU A 76 -1.48 6.36 23.56
CA GLU A 76 -2.01 5.86 22.28
C GLU A 76 -0.97 5.95 21.17
N ALA A 77 -0.26 7.07 21.06
CA ALA A 77 0.81 7.25 20.07
C ALA A 77 1.93 6.22 20.28
N GLN A 78 2.35 6.01 21.54
CA GLN A 78 3.40 5.06 21.87
C GLN A 78 3.00 3.60 21.60
N MET A 79 1.79 3.20 22.00
CA MET A 79 1.26 1.86 21.72
C MET A 79 1.16 1.61 20.21
N SER A 80 0.66 2.61 19.46
CA SER A 80 0.52 2.52 18.00
C SER A 80 1.89 2.38 17.30
N MET A 81 2.92 3.08 17.80
CA MET A 81 4.29 2.95 17.32
C MET A 81 4.89 1.57 17.63
N GLN A 82 4.66 1.03 18.82
CA GLN A 82 5.14 -0.31 19.18
C GLN A 82 4.55 -1.37 18.22
N LEU A 83 3.24 -1.30 17.97
CA LEU A 83 2.58 -2.15 16.99
C LEU A 83 3.20 -2.01 15.59
N MET A 84 3.48 -0.78 15.16
CA MET A 84 4.13 -0.51 13.86
C MET A 84 5.50 -1.20 13.75
N ILE A 85 6.29 -1.18 14.82
CA ILE A 85 7.60 -1.82 14.86
C ILE A 85 7.46 -3.34 14.75
N GLU A 86 6.50 -3.93 15.44
CA GLU A 86 6.22 -5.37 15.32
C GLU A 86 5.82 -5.76 13.89
N VAL A 87 4.94 -4.98 13.26
CA VAL A 87 4.55 -5.19 11.86
C VAL A 87 5.76 -5.06 10.94
N ARG A 88 6.60 -4.03 11.11
CA ARG A 88 7.84 -3.85 10.35
C ARG A 88 8.74 -5.08 10.47
N ASN A 89 8.95 -5.58 11.69
CA ASN A 89 9.77 -6.76 11.93
C ASN A 89 9.17 -7.99 11.25
N LYS A 90 7.85 -8.18 11.33
CA LYS A 90 7.17 -9.32 10.70
C LYS A 90 7.23 -9.29 9.18
N VAL A 91 7.12 -8.10 8.57
CA VAL A 91 7.30 -7.93 7.12
C VAL A 91 8.73 -8.26 6.71
N TYR A 92 9.72 -7.82 7.49
CA TYR A 92 11.13 -8.15 7.24
C TYR A 92 11.40 -9.66 7.37
N GLU A 93 10.87 -10.32 8.40
CA GLU A 93 10.94 -11.77 8.56
C GLU A 93 10.29 -12.51 7.39
N ALA A 94 9.11 -12.07 6.95
CA ALA A 94 8.42 -12.67 5.81
C ALA A 94 9.25 -12.54 4.52
N TYR A 95 9.91 -11.40 4.31
CA TYR A 95 10.85 -11.22 3.19
C TYR A 95 12.05 -12.18 3.29
N GLN A 96 12.63 -12.34 4.48
CA GLN A 96 13.73 -13.29 4.69
C GLN A 96 13.31 -14.75 4.48
N GLU A 97 12.10 -15.12 4.91
CA GLU A 97 11.54 -16.46 4.74
C GLU A 97 11.39 -16.83 3.27
N LEU A 98 10.82 -15.94 2.45
CA LEU A 98 10.64 -16.16 1.02
C LEU A 98 11.97 -16.41 0.29
N ASN A 99 13.04 -15.72 0.69
CA ASN A 99 14.38 -15.93 0.14
C ASN A 99 14.98 -17.27 0.56
N ARG A 100 14.69 -17.76 1.77
CA ARG A 100 15.21 -19.02 2.29
C ARG A 100 14.58 -20.26 1.64
N VAL A 101 13.31 -20.17 1.24
CA VAL A 101 12.57 -21.28 0.61
C VAL A 101 12.97 -21.48 -0.87
N GLN A 102 13.65 -20.52 -1.50
CA GLN A 102 14.07 -20.58 -2.91
C GLN A 102 15.50 -21.12 -3.14
N LEU A 103 16.20 -21.54 -2.07
CA LEU A 103 17.44 -22.33 -2.15
C LEU A 103 17.15 -23.80 -1.86
#